data_AF-A0A3R7I790-F1
#
_entry.id   AF-A0A3R7I790-F1
#
_cell.length_a   1.000
_cell.length_b   1.000
_cell.length_c   1.000
_cell.angle_alpha   90.00
_cell.angle_beta   90.00
_cell.angle_gamma   90.00
#
_symmetry.space_group_name_H-M   'P 1'
#
loop_
_entity.id
_entity.type
_entity.pdbx_description
1 polymer ?
#
loop_
_entity_poly.entity_id
_entity_poly.type
_entity_poly.pdbx_seq_one_letter_code
_entity_poly.pdbx_strand_id
1 'polypeptide(L)'
;MTYDGEPAMKLERYLARGERKYEFETCVEKKDRKIVKTLPLFDRLADYSANGVSTEKKKADLAYSFVFALIEEMVEIAADTCVGNDIPYIGSDVSYDIPIVRMTEELVKEKELKFLTHDRNGDDGISIGQNVVVGHLNKLSFTKKV
;
A
#
# COMPACT_ATOMS: atom_id res chain seq x y z
N MET A 1 -20.03 -6.21 11.54
CA MET A 1 -18.65 -5.98 12.03
C MET A 1 -18.69 -5.98 13.54
N THR A 2 -17.74 -6.65 14.16
CA THR A 2 -17.68 -6.90 15.61
C THR A 2 -16.59 -6.08 16.30
N TYR A 3 -15.56 -5.65 15.56
CA TYR A 3 -14.51 -4.73 16.01
C TYR A 3 -13.82 -4.06 14.80
N ASP A 4 -13.05 -3.01 15.04
CA ASP A 4 -12.35 -2.24 14.01
C ASP A 4 -11.25 -3.07 13.33
N GLY A 5 -11.16 -2.99 12.00
CA GLY A 5 -10.19 -3.75 11.22
C GLY A 5 -10.54 -5.23 10.96
N GLU A 6 -11.62 -5.75 11.53
CA GLU A 6 -12.05 -7.15 11.32
C GLU A 6 -12.10 -7.58 9.83
N PRO A 7 -12.64 -6.77 8.88
CA PRO A 7 -12.65 -7.14 7.47
C PRO A 7 -11.24 -7.23 6.86
N ALA A 8 -10.35 -6.31 7.22
CA ALA A 8 -8.96 -6.29 6.73
C ALA A 8 -8.19 -7.51 7.25
N MET A 9 -8.32 -7.84 8.53
CA MET A 9 -7.71 -9.05 9.10
C MET A 9 -8.26 -10.34 8.47
N LYS A 10 -9.57 -10.37 8.14
CA LYS A 10 -10.16 -11.49 7.42
C LYS A 10 -9.68 -11.59 5.98
N LEU A 11 -9.32 -10.47 5.34
CA LEU A 11 -8.73 -10.44 4.01
C LEU A 11 -7.29 -10.97 4.03
N GLU A 12 -6.51 -10.62 5.05
CA GLU A 12 -5.10 -11.04 5.19
C GLU A 12 -4.90 -12.56 5.01
N ARG A 13 -5.79 -13.37 5.59
CA ARG A 13 -5.73 -14.85 5.46
C ARG A 13 -5.83 -15.34 4.01
N TYR A 14 -6.53 -14.59 3.16
CA TYR A 14 -6.67 -14.87 1.74
C TYR A 14 -5.43 -14.40 1.00
N LEU A 15 -4.92 -13.20 1.31
CA LEU A 15 -3.68 -12.68 0.73
C LEU A 15 -2.48 -13.59 1.02
N ALA A 16 -2.38 -14.14 2.23
CA ALA A 16 -1.30 -15.06 2.60
C ALA A 16 -1.29 -16.40 1.82
N ARG A 17 -2.40 -16.76 1.15
CA ARG A 17 -2.55 -18.04 0.41
C ARG A 17 -2.76 -17.85 -1.08
N GLY A 18 -3.07 -16.62 -1.50
CA GLY A 18 -3.37 -16.29 -2.87
C GLY A 18 -2.11 -16.12 -3.71
N GLU A 19 -2.31 -16.19 -5.02
CA GLU A 19 -1.28 -15.92 -6.03
C GLU A 19 -1.85 -14.96 -7.08
N ARG A 20 -0.97 -14.22 -7.77
CA ARG A 20 -1.34 -13.35 -8.90
C ARG A 20 -1.79 -14.22 -10.09
N LYS A 21 -3.08 -14.53 -10.19
CA LYS A 21 -3.70 -15.34 -11.27
C LYS A 21 -4.69 -14.59 -12.14
N TYR A 22 -5.21 -13.48 -11.63
CA TYR A 22 -6.19 -12.63 -12.31
C TYR A 22 -5.55 -11.28 -12.65
N GLU A 23 -5.98 -10.73 -13.78
CA GLU A 23 -5.54 -9.42 -14.24
C GLU A 23 -6.53 -8.35 -13.76
N PHE A 24 -6.00 -7.40 -13.01
CA PHE A 24 -6.72 -6.23 -12.58
C PHE A 24 -5.98 -5.00 -13.08
N GLU A 25 -6.74 -4.02 -13.56
CA GLU A 25 -6.21 -2.74 -14.00
C GLU A 25 -6.80 -1.65 -13.13
N THR A 26 -5.94 -0.76 -12.65
CA THR A 26 -6.38 0.52 -12.08
C THR A 26 -6.26 1.62 -13.13
N CYS A 27 -6.86 2.77 -12.86
CA CYS A 27 -6.63 3.95 -13.68
C CYS A 27 -6.25 5.11 -12.76
N VAL A 28 -5.23 5.87 -13.13
CA VAL A 28 -4.85 7.08 -12.41
C VAL A 28 -5.38 8.32 -13.12
N GLU A 29 -5.87 9.30 -12.36
CA GLU A 29 -6.19 10.61 -12.95
C GLU A 29 -4.92 11.30 -13.47
N LYS A 30 -4.82 11.36 -14.81
CA LYS A 30 -3.62 11.77 -15.54
C LYS A 30 -3.12 13.18 -15.22
N LYS A 31 -3.96 14.09 -14.70
CA LYS A 31 -3.55 15.48 -14.49
C LYS A 31 -2.47 15.62 -13.43
N ASP A 32 -2.62 14.93 -12.29
CA ASP A 32 -1.69 15.08 -11.16
C ASP A 32 -1.14 13.75 -10.63
N ARG A 33 -1.58 12.61 -11.18
CA ARG A 33 -1.24 11.25 -10.69
C ARG A 33 -1.43 11.02 -9.18
N LYS A 34 -2.31 11.79 -8.54
CA LYS A 34 -2.60 11.74 -7.09
C LYS A 34 -3.78 10.85 -6.71
N ILE A 35 -4.58 10.43 -7.69
CA ILE A 35 -5.85 9.73 -7.46
C ILE A 35 -5.83 8.41 -8.22
N VAL A 36 -5.74 7.31 -7.48
CA VAL A 36 -5.94 5.95 -7.99
C VAL A 36 -7.45 5.67 -8.00
N LYS A 37 -8.03 5.44 -9.18
CA LYS A 37 -9.44 5.04 -9.31
C LYS A 37 -9.56 3.56 -9.02
N THR A 38 -10.25 3.24 -7.93
CA THR A 38 -10.47 1.86 -7.50
C THR A 38 -11.76 1.25 -8.04
N LEU A 39 -12.72 2.05 -8.52
CA LEU A 39 -13.97 1.53 -9.10
C LEU A 39 -13.73 0.53 -10.25
N PRO A 40 -12.79 0.74 -11.19
CA PRO A 40 -12.49 -0.25 -12.22
C PRO A 40 -12.06 -1.62 -11.66
N LEU A 41 -11.36 -1.64 -10.51
CA LEU A 41 -11.01 -2.90 -9.85
C LEU A 41 -12.27 -3.66 -9.38
N PHE A 42 -13.26 -2.94 -8.84
CA PHE A 42 -14.50 -3.53 -8.36
C PHE A 42 -15.39 -4.02 -9.52
N ASP A 43 -15.43 -3.28 -10.64
CA ASP A 43 -16.13 -3.74 -11.84
C ASP A 43 -15.56 -5.07 -12.34
N ARG A 44 -14.23 -5.17 -12.43
CA ARG A 44 -13.54 -6.43 -12.80
C ARG A 44 -13.74 -7.53 -11.77
N LEU A 45 -13.78 -7.19 -10.48
CA LEU A 45 -14.06 -8.16 -9.42
C LEU A 45 -15.47 -8.75 -9.57
N ALA A 46 -16.45 -7.92 -9.92
CA ALA A 46 -17.83 -8.35 -10.17
C ALA A 46 -17.90 -9.30 -11.39
N ASP A 47 -17.20 -8.98 -12.49
CA ASP A 47 -17.10 -9.84 -13.68
C ASP A 47 -16.54 -11.22 -13.35
N TYR A 48 -15.43 -11.28 -12.61
CA TYR A 48 -14.84 -12.55 -12.19
C TYR A 48 -15.75 -13.33 -11.24
N SER A 49 -16.48 -12.61 -10.38
CA SER A 49 -17.42 -13.22 -9.43
C SER A 49 -18.66 -13.80 -10.11
N ALA A 50 -19.16 -13.15 -11.17
CA ALA A 50 -20.31 -13.59 -11.94
C ALA A 50 -20.06 -14.93 -12.65
N ASN A 51 -18.81 -15.20 -13.05
CA ASN A 51 -18.39 -16.45 -13.67
C ASN A 51 -18.12 -17.59 -12.66
N GLY A 52 -18.34 -17.33 -11.36
CA GLY A 52 -18.30 -18.32 -10.30
C GLY A 52 -16.92 -18.49 -9.66
N VAL A 53 -16.80 -18.07 -8.40
CA VAL A 53 -15.64 -18.34 -7.55
C VAL A 53 -15.98 -19.47 -6.59
N SER A 54 -15.81 -20.70 -7.07
CA SER A 54 -16.35 -21.90 -6.39
C SER A 54 -15.46 -22.47 -5.29
N THR A 55 -14.20 -22.01 -5.13
CA THR A 55 -13.26 -22.56 -4.16
C THR A 55 -12.57 -21.47 -3.34
N GLU A 56 -12.19 -21.80 -2.10
CA GLU A 56 -11.44 -20.87 -1.24
C GLU A 56 -10.09 -20.46 -1.84
N LYS A 57 -9.44 -21.35 -2.61
CA LYS A 57 -8.20 -21.01 -3.34
C LYS A 57 -8.45 -19.97 -4.43
N LYS A 58 -9.51 -20.12 -5.23
CA LYS A 58 -9.88 -19.10 -6.23
C LYS A 58 -10.21 -17.75 -5.59
N LYS A 59 -10.89 -17.75 -4.42
CA LYS A 59 -11.12 -16.51 -3.65
C LYS A 59 -9.82 -15.87 -3.20
N ALA A 60 -8.87 -16.69 -2.71
CA ALA A 60 -7.56 -16.22 -2.29
C ALA A 60 -6.78 -15.59 -3.46
N ASP A 61 -6.72 -16.28 -4.60
CA ASP A 61 -6.02 -15.79 -5.80
C ASP A 61 -6.68 -14.50 -6.35
N LEU A 62 -8.01 -14.43 -6.34
CA LEU A 62 -8.73 -13.24 -6.76
C LEU A 62 -8.48 -12.04 -5.84
N ALA A 63 -8.53 -12.26 -4.52
CA ALA A 63 -8.22 -11.24 -3.53
C ALA A 63 -6.77 -10.75 -3.62
N TYR A 64 -5.81 -11.68 -3.77
CA TYR A 64 -4.40 -11.36 -3.95
C TYR A 64 -4.19 -10.51 -5.20
N SER A 65 -4.69 -10.96 -6.35
CA SER A 65 -4.58 -10.23 -7.61
C SER A 65 -5.18 -8.81 -7.55
N PHE A 66 -6.32 -8.65 -6.90
CA PHE A 66 -6.96 -7.34 -6.71
C PHE A 66 -6.06 -6.41 -5.89
N VAL A 67 -5.62 -6.87 -4.72
CA VAL A 67 -4.80 -6.06 -3.80
C VAL A 67 -3.45 -5.76 -4.42
N PHE A 68 -2.84 -6.73 -5.09
CA PHE A 68 -1.58 -6.55 -5.81
C PHE A 68 -1.66 -5.40 -6.81
N ALA A 69 -2.68 -5.37 -7.67
CA ALA A 69 -2.83 -4.30 -8.67
C ALA A 69 -2.99 -2.91 -8.03
N LEU A 70 -3.66 -2.82 -6.88
CA LEU A 70 -3.77 -1.56 -6.14
C LEU A 70 -2.41 -1.13 -5.55
N ILE A 71 -1.69 -2.05 -4.90
CA ILE A 71 -0.39 -1.77 -4.29
C ILE A 71 0.66 -1.44 -5.37
N GLU A 72 0.66 -2.16 -6.49
CA GLU A 72 1.53 -1.91 -7.65
C GLU A 72 1.39 -0.47 -8.14
N GLU A 73 0.16 0.02 -8.35
CA GLU A 73 -0.06 1.41 -8.76
C GLU A 73 0.38 2.43 -7.70
N MET A 74 0.11 2.16 -6.41
CA MET A 74 0.54 3.04 -5.33
C MET A 74 2.06 3.13 -5.23
N VAL A 75 2.77 2.01 -5.38
CA VAL A 75 4.24 1.97 -5.39
C VAL A 75 4.77 2.66 -6.64
N GLU A 76 4.13 2.52 -7.81
CA GLU A 76 4.54 3.22 -9.03
C GLU A 76 4.53 4.74 -8.83
N ILE A 77 3.44 5.28 -8.28
CA ILE A 77 3.29 6.72 -8.01
C ILE A 77 4.35 7.20 -7.01
N ALA A 78 4.61 6.41 -5.96
CA ALA A 78 5.61 6.73 -4.95
C ALA A 78 7.04 6.69 -5.55
N ALA A 79 7.33 5.68 -6.37
CA ALA A 79 8.63 5.52 -7.02
C ALA A 79 8.90 6.65 -8.01
N ASP A 80 7.93 7.02 -8.84
CA ASP A 80 8.06 8.15 -9.77
C ASP A 80 8.34 9.46 -9.04
N THR A 81 7.68 9.68 -7.90
CA THR A 81 7.92 10.84 -7.05
C THR A 81 9.33 10.80 -6.45
N CYS A 82 9.78 9.65 -5.98
CA CYS A 82 11.10 9.46 -5.39
C CYS A 82 12.22 9.70 -6.41
N VAL A 83 12.12 9.07 -7.58
CA VAL A 83 13.08 9.24 -8.68
C VAL A 83 13.11 10.68 -9.17
N GLY A 84 11.96 11.33 -9.34
CA GLY A 84 11.90 12.72 -9.77
C GLY A 84 12.47 13.74 -8.77
N ASN A 85 12.74 13.34 -7.53
CA ASN A 85 13.26 14.21 -6.46
C ASN A 85 14.58 13.68 -5.85
N ASP A 86 15.24 12.70 -6.47
CA ASP A 86 16.47 12.06 -5.96
C ASP A 86 16.33 11.51 -4.52
N ILE A 87 15.15 10.99 -4.16
CA ILE A 87 14.86 10.38 -2.87
C ILE A 87 14.99 8.85 -2.99
N PRO A 88 15.91 8.17 -2.29
CA PRO A 88 16.13 6.74 -2.48
C PRO A 88 15.27 5.84 -1.56
N TYR A 89 14.31 6.42 -0.82
CA TYR A 89 13.53 5.72 0.20
C TYR A 89 12.02 5.92 0.03
N ILE A 90 11.26 4.83 0.20
CA ILE A 90 9.79 4.86 0.36
C ILE A 90 9.47 4.37 1.77
N GLY A 91 8.72 5.17 2.53
CA GLY A 91 8.24 4.81 3.87
C GLY A 91 6.78 4.38 3.87
N SER A 92 6.40 3.44 4.75
CA SER A 92 5.01 3.04 4.95
C SER A 92 4.70 2.73 6.42
N ASP A 93 3.51 3.13 6.85
CA ASP A 93 2.91 2.81 8.14
C ASP A 93 1.78 1.76 7.99
N VAL A 94 1.68 1.08 6.84
CA VAL A 94 0.66 0.03 6.66
C VAL A 94 0.88 -1.04 7.72
N SER A 95 -0.08 -1.08 8.64
CA SER A 95 0.05 -1.77 9.91
C SER A 95 -0.42 -3.21 9.80
N TYR A 96 0.44 -4.12 10.22
CA TYR A 96 0.17 -5.53 10.55
C TYR A 96 -0.25 -6.49 9.43
N ASP A 97 -0.68 -6.04 8.24
CA ASP A 97 -0.94 -6.94 7.11
C ASP A 97 0.39 -7.39 6.47
N ILE A 98 0.92 -8.53 6.95
CA ILE A 98 2.21 -9.07 6.52
C ILE A 98 2.25 -9.30 4.99
N PRO A 99 1.21 -9.88 4.36
CA PRO A 99 1.13 -9.99 2.91
C PRO A 99 1.28 -8.67 2.15
N ILE A 100 0.57 -7.61 2.54
CA ILE A 100 0.66 -6.30 1.87
C ILE A 100 2.04 -5.67 2.08
N VAL A 101 2.59 -5.76 3.28
CA VAL A 101 3.94 -5.23 3.58
C VAL A 101 4.99 -5.90 2.69
N ARG A 102 4.94 -7.23 2.55
CA ARG A 102 5.85 -7.98 1.67
C ARG A 102 5.67 -7.63 0.20
N MET A 103 4.41 -7.57 -0.27
CA MET A 103 4.09 -7.12 -1.63
C MET A 103 4.72 -5.75 -1.92
N THR A 104 4.54 -4.81 -1.00
CA THR A 104 5.08 -3.45 -1.11
C THR A 104 6.60 -3.46 -1.12
N GLU A 105 7.23 -4.20 -0.20
CA GLU A 105 8.69 -4.30 -0.11
C GLU A 105 9.31 -4.88 -1.39
N GLU A 106 8.71 -5.92 -1.96
CA GLU A 106 9.14 -6.53 -3.23
C GLU A 106 9.05 -5.53 -4.39
N LEU A 107 7.90 -4.88 -4.56
CA LEU A 107 7.69 -3.87 -5.59
C LEU A 107 8.64 -2.68 -5.46
N VAL A 108 8.92 -2.21 -4.23
CA VAL A 108 9.88 -1.12 -3.97
C VAL A 108 11.30 -1.54 -4.34
N LYS A 109 11.69 -2.79 -4.03
CA LYS A 109 13.00 -3.34 -4.41
C LYS A 109 13.17 -3.46 -5.93
N GLU A 110 12.12 -3.84 -6.65
CA GLU A 110 12.12 -3.88 -8.12
C GLU A 110 12.37 -2.51 -8.76
N LYS A 111 12.04 -1.42 -8.05
CA LYS A 111 12.32 -0.04 -8.45
C LYS A 111 13.70 0.47 -8.01
N GLU A 112 14.55 -0.42 -7.48
CA GLU A 112 15.88 -0.07 -6.93
C GLU A 112 15.84 0.95 -5.78
N LEU A 113 14.69 1.07 -5.11
CA LEU A 113 14.48 1.94 -3.95
C LEU A 113 14.55 1.13 -2.65
N LYS A 114 14.71 1.82 -1.52
CA LYS A 114 14.76 1.21 -0.19
C LYS A 114 13.43 1.40 0.54
N PHE A 115 12.83 0.29 0.95
CA PHE A 115 11.62 0.31 1.76
C PHE A 115 11.93 0.51 3.24
N LEU A 116 11.27 1.49 3.88
CA LEU A 116 11.38 1.78 5.30
C LEU A 116 10.04 1.50 5.98
N THR A 117 10.05 0.62 6.98
CA THR A 117 8.88 0.32 7.81
C THR A 117 9.32 0.05 9.24
N HIS A 118 8.41 0.16 10.22
CA HIS A 118 8.71 -0.17 11.60
C HIS A 118 8.39 -1.64 11.90
N ASP A 119 9.09 -2.22 12.88
CA ASP A 119 8.76 -3.54 13.41
C ASP A 119 7.40 -3.55 14.13
N ARG A 120 6.91 -2.36 14.54
CA ARG A 120 5.60 -2.12 15.15
C ARG A 120 5.00 -0.85 14.54
N ASN A 121 4.10 -1.04 13.59
CA ASN A 121 3.37 0.02 12.88
C ASN A 121 2.01 0.30 13.53
N GLY A 122 1.37 1.41 13.17
CA GLY A 122 0.02 1.78 13.62
C GLY A 122 -0.01 2.96 14.58
N ASP A 123 -1.23 3.30 15.03
CA ASP A 123 -1.51 4.60 15.67
C ASP A 123 -0.71 4.87 16.95
N ASP A 124 -0.32 3.82 17.69
CA ASP A 124 0.52 3.93 18.88
C ASP A 124 1.88 4.61 18.59
N GLY A 125 2.37 4.51 17.36
CA GLY A 125 3.62 5.12 16.90
C GLY A 125 3.50 6.59 16.46
N ILE A 126 2.28 7.11 16.23
CA ILE A 126 2.06 8.45 15.66
C ILE A 126 2.72 9.55 16.50
N SER A 127 2.67 9.43 17.83
CA SER A 127 3.27 10.42 18.76
C SER A 127 4.77 10.60 18.53
N ILE A 128 5.49 9.54 18.15
CA ILE A 128 6.92 9.59 17.84
C ILE A 128 7.14 10.40 16.56
N GLY A 129 6.38 10.09 15.50
CA GLY A 129 6.46 10.82 14.23
C GLY A 129 6.18 12.31 14.40
N GLN A 130 5.14 12.67 15.15
CA GLN A 130 4.79 14.06 15.45
C GLN A 130 5.91 14.79 16.19
N ASN A 131 6.50 14.17 17.22
CA ASN A 131 7.60 14.77 17.99
C ASN A 131 8.85 15.00 17.12
N VAL A 132 9.18 14.06 16.22
CA VAL A 132 10.30 14.20 15.28
C VAL A 132 10.06 15.36 14.32
N VAL A 133 8.86 15.45 13.74
CA VAL A 133 8.50 16.54 12.80
C VAL A 133 8.59 17.90 13.49
N VAL A 134 7.95 18.06 14.66
CA VAL A 134 7.97 19.33 15.41
C VAL A 134 9.39 19.67 15.88
N GLY A 135 10.13 18.70 16.39
CA GLY A 135 11.52 18.89 16.80
C GLY A 135 12.43 19.35 15.65
N HIS A 136 12.25 18.79 14.45
CA HIS A 136 12.97 19.18 13.25
C HIS A 136 12.63 20.62 12.82
N LEU A 137 11.34 20.97 12.77
CA LEU A 137 10.87 22.32 12.40
C LEU A 137 11.38 23.39 13.38
N ASN A 138 11.40 23.09 14.67
CA ASN A 138 11.93 24.01 15.69
C ASN A 138 13.44 24.23 15.53
N LYS A 139 14.24 23.19 15.25
CA LYS A 139 15.68 23.35 14.99
C LYS A 139 15.95 24.30 13.82
N LEU A 140 15.22 24.15 12.70
CA LEU A 140 15.34 25.04 11.53
C LEU A 140 15.02 26.51 11.85
N SER A 141 14.16 26.74 12.85
CA SER A 141 13.78 28.09 13.31
C SER A 141 14.87 28.77 14.16
N PHE A 142 15.70 27.99 14.84
CA PHE A 142 16.84 28.50 15.62
C PHE A 142 18.07 28.77 14.76
N THR A 143 18.33 27.99 13.72
CA THR A 143 19.49 28.21 12.82
C THR A 143 19.34 29.41 11.89
N LYS A 144 18.12 29.90 11.64
CA LYS A 144 17.86 31.10 10.80
C LYS A 144 17.99 32.43 11.55
N LYS A 145 18.32 32.43 12.85
CA LYS A 145 18.40 33.64 13.70
C LYS A 145 19.82 34.18 13.91
N VAL A 146 20.78 33.85 13.05
CA VAL A 146 22.15 34.41 13.08
C VAL A 146 22.43 35.19 11.82
#